data_AF-A0A1I7ZZZ4-F1
#
_entry.id   AF-A0A1I7ZZZ4-F1
#
_cell.length_a   1.000
_cell.length_b   1.000
_cell.length_c   1.000
_cell.angle_alpha   90.00
_cell.angle_beta   90.00
_cell.angle_gamma   90.00
#
_symmetry.space_group_name_H-M   'P 1'
#
loop_
_entity.id
_entity.type
_entity.pdbx_description
1 polymer ?
#
loop_
_entity_poly.entity_id
_entity_poly.type
_entity_poly.pdbx_seq_one_letter_code
_entity_poly.pdbx_strand_id
1 'polypeptide(L)'
;MAGRTSHLITATFILVLSFLPSTAIVPAPDQCWADRIFAFSGYSSNCNVTKQCVKEADLLKEATEECGQPPEKHSFRESCGLGHYFAIDYTCCAAYQCGSFRVPT
;
A
#
# COMPACT_ATOMS: atom_id res chain seq x y z
N MET A 1 34.61 33.01 -17.54
CA MET A 1 34.84 31.99 -16.49
C MET A 1 33.59 31.64 -15.67
N ALA A 2 32.47 32.38 -15.79
CA ALA A 2 31.25 32.11 -15.01
C ALA A 2 30.49 30.82 -15.37
N GLY A 3 30.52 30.36 -16.63
CA GLY A 3 29.73 29.20 -17.06
C GLY A 3 30.20 27.85 -16.50
N ARG A 4 31.51 27.62 -16.38
CA ARG A 4 32.06 26.33 -15.91
C ARG A 4 31.71 26.03 -14.44
N THR A 5 31.64 27.05 -13.60
CA THR A 5 31.31 26.90 -12.18
C THR A 5 29.85 26.51 -11.97
N SER A 6 28.93 27.10 -12.75
CA SER A 6 27.51 26.76 -12.70
C SER A 6 27.23 25.31 -13.12
N HIS A 7 27.88 24.83 -14.18
CA HIS A 7 27.70 23.44 -14.63
C HIS A 7 28.20 22.40 -13.62
N LEU A 8 29.30 22.70 -12.90
CA LEU A 8 29.83 21.84 -11.84
C LEU A 8 28.89 21.76 -10.64
N ILE A 9 28.28 22.88 -10.24
CA ILE A 9 27.28 22.95 -9.17
C ILE A 9 26.01 22.18 -9.56
N THR A 10 25.54 22.31 -10.80
CA THR A 10 24.37 21.55 -11.28
C THR A 10 24.66 20.05 -11.33
N ALA A 11 25.82 19.64 -11.84
CA ALA A 11 26.20 18.23 -11.92
C ALA A 11 26.34 17.58 -10.53
N THR A 12 26.89 18.30 -9.56
CA THR A 12 26.99 17.83 -8.18
C THR A 12 25.61 17.72 -7.52
N PHE A 13 24.70 18.66 -7.77
CA PHE A 13 23.32 18.57 -7.27
C PHE A 13 22.57 17.35 -7.82
N ILE A 14 22.70 17.07 -9.12
CA ILE A 14 22.08 15.90 -9.75
C ILE A 14 22.63 14.60 -9.16
N LEU A 15 23.95 14.52 -8.97
CA LEU A 15 24.58 13.36 -8.34
C LEU A 15 24.08 13.15 -6.90
N VAL A 16 24.03 14.21 -6.09
CA VAL A 16 23.53 14.12 -4.70
C VAL A 16 22.08 13.65 -4.64
N LEU A 17 21.21 14.13 -5.54
CA LEU A 17 19.82 13.66 -5.63
C LEU A 17 19.72 12.18 -6.06
N SER A 18 20.69 11.70 -6.85
CA SER A 18 20.77 10.29 -7.28
C SER A 18 21.17 9.35 -6.15
N PHE A 19 21.86 9.86 -5.12
CA PHE A 19 22.34 9.10 -3.97
C PHE A 19 21.41 9.18 -2.75
N LEU A 20 20.28 9.90 -2.84
CA LEU A 20 19.25 9.81 -1.81
C LEU A 20 18.70 8.39 -1.81
N PRO A 21 18.90 7.60 -0.73
CA PRO A 21 18.32 6.28 -0.67
C PRO A 21 16.80 6.44 -0.66
N SER A 22 16.10 5.74 -1.57
CA SER A 22 14.66 5.49 -1.42
C SER A 22 14.49 4.54 -0.24
N THR A 23 14.57 5.07 0.98
CA THR A 23 14.14 4.34 2.16
C THR A 23 12.62 4.32 2.10
N ALA A 24 12.04 3.21 1.64
CA ALA A 24 10.68 2.90 2.06
C ALA A 24 10.68 2.92 3.59
N ILE A 25 9.79 3.69 4.20
CA ILE A 25 9.60 3.67 5.65
C ILE A 25 8.98 2.31 5.96
N VAL A 26 9.84 1.29 6.07
CA VAL A 26 9.45 -0.05 6.50
C VAL A 26 9.33 0.02 8.01
N PRO A 27 8.16 -0.28 8.59
CA PRO A 27 8.00 -0.40 10.03
C PRO A 27 9.05 -1.38 10.56
N ALA A 28 9.74 -0.99 11.63
CA ALA A 28 10.65 -1.92 12.31
C ALA A 28 9.89 -3.17 12.78
N PRO A 29 10.56 -4.31 13.06
CA PRO A 29 9.89 -5.57 13.44
C PRO A 29 8.98 -5.47 14.67
N ASP A 30 9.17 -4.43 15.49
CA ASP A 30 8.37 -4.06 16.67
C ASP A 30 7.29 -2.99 16.38
N GLN A 31 7.22 -2.52 15.14
CA GLN A 31 6.28 -1.50 14.69
C GLN A 31 5.22 -2.11 13.79
N CYS A 32 3.96 -1.89 14.16
CA CYS A 32 2.82 -2.30 13.37
C CYS A 32 2.35 -1.15 12.47
N TRP A 33 1.81 -1.50 11.31
CA TRP A 33 1.15 -0.56 10.40
C TRP A 33 -0.32 -0.92 10.27
N ALA A 34 -1.15 0.10 10.02
CA ALA A 34 -2.58 -0.08 9.80
C ALA A 34 -2.93 0.37 8.40
N ASP A 35 -3.83 -0.37 7.76
CA ASP A 35 -4.31 -0.07 6.42
C ASP A 35 -5.76 -0.54 6.24
N ARG A 36 -6.31 -0.26 5.07
CA ARG A 36 -7.68 -0.59 4.70
C ARG A 36 -7.74 -1.16 3.30
N ILE A 37 -8.43 -2.29 3.17
CA ILE A 37 -8.82 -2.85 1.88
C ILE A 37 -10.30 -2.55 1.65
N PHE A 38 -10.61 -2.07 0.45
CA PHE A 38 -11.96 -1.97 -0.08
C PHE A 38 -12.15 -3.03 -1.15
N ALA A 39 -13.26 -3.75 -1.10
CA ALA A 39 -13.65 -4.68 -2.15
C ALA A 39 -14.21 -3.91 -3.36
N PHE A 40 -13.60 -4.13 -4.52
CA PHE A 40 -14.04 -3.58 -5.79
C PHE A 40 -14.10 -4.67 -6.85
N SER A 41 -15.01 -4.51 -7.80
CA SER A 41 -15.05 -5.25 -9.05
C SER A 41 -14.85 -4.31 -10.24
N GLY A 42 -14.40 -4.85 -11.37
CA GLY A 42 -14.15 -4.07 -12.60
C GLY A 42 -12.66 -3.86 -12.87
N TYR A 43 -12.36 -2.91 -13.74
CA TYR A 43 -11.02 -2.72 -14.30
C TYR A 43 -10.43 -1.35 -13.91
N SER A 44 -9.18 -1.38 -13.44
CA SER A 44 -8.47 -0.18 -12.97
C SER A 44 -8.08 0.78 -14.11
N SER A 45 -7.88 0.25 -15.33
CA SER A 45 -7.37 0.99 -16.49
C SER A 45 -8.21 2.21 -16.89
N ASN A 46 -9.50 2.26 -16.50
CA ASN A 46 -10.39 3.40 -16.72
C ASN A 46 -11.09 3.88 -15.43
N CYS A 47 -10.60 3.50 -14.25
CA CYS A 47 -11.29 3.71 -12.96
C CYS A 47 -12.76 3.24 -12.98
N ASN A 48 -13.08 2.27 -13.84
CA ASN A 48 -14.41 1.68 -13.93
C ASN A 48 -14.51 0.56 -12.91
N VAL A 49 -14.50 0.97 -11.64
CA VAL A 49 -14.54 0.10 -10.47
C VAL A 49 -15.84 0.32 -9.72
N THR A 50 -16.52 -0.77 -9.39
CA THR A 50 -17.74 -0.75 -8.59
C THR A 50 -17.45 -1.35 -7.23
N LYS A 51 -17.89 -0.68 -6.17
CA LYS A 51 -17.77 -1.19 -4.80
C LYS A 51 -18.53 -2.52 -4.67
N GLN A 52 -17.89 -3.54 -4.13
CA GLN A 52 -18.45 -4.89 -4.10
C GLN A 52 -18.74 -5.36 -2.67
N CYS A 53 -19.95 -5.88 -2.45
CA CYS A 53 -20.33 -6.51 -1.20
C CYS A 53 -19.79 -7.95 -1.19
N VAL A 54 -18.82 -8.23 -0.33
CA VAL A 54 -18.11 -9.52 -0.27
C VAL A 54 -18.18 -10.12 1.14
N LYS A 55 -17.80 -11.39 1.29
CA LYS A 55 -17.83 -12.07 2.59
C LYS A 55 -16.69 -11.59 3.48
N GLU A 56 -16.90 -11.67 4.80
CA GLU A 56 -15.86 -11.41 5.81
C GLU A 56 -14.56 -12.19 5.52
N ALA A 57 -14.69 -13.46 5.12
CA ALA A 57 -13.55 -14.33 4.85
C ALA A 57 -12.72 -13.86 3.64
N ASP A 58 -13.35 -13.28 2.62
CA ASP A 58 -12.66 -12.81 1.42
C ASP A 58 -11.79 -11.58 1.74
N LEU A 59 -12.35 -10.64 2.51
CA LEU A 59 -11.62 -9.46 2.99
C LEU A 59 -10.48 -9.83 3.95
N LEU A 60 -10.71 -10.76 4.87
CA LEU A 60 -9.68 -11.20 5.80
C LEU A 60 -8.54 -11.95 5.10
N LYS A 61 -8.85 -12.73 4.07
CA LYS A 61 -7.86 -13.39 3.23
C LYS A 61 -6.98 -12.37 2.52
N GLU A 62 -7.56 -11.36 1.90
CA GLU A 62 -6.80 -10.30 1.22
C GLU A 62 -5.87 -9.54 2.19
N ALA A 63 -6.38 -9.18 3.37
CA ALA A 63 -5.57 -8.53 4.41
C ALA A 63 -4.41 -9.43 4.90
N THR A 64 -4.64 -10.75 4.99
CA THR A 64 -3.61 -11.73 5.35
C THR A 64 -2.54 -11.84 4.26
N GLU A 65 -2.95 -11.81 2.98
CA GLU A 65 -2.02 -11.84 1.84
C GLU A 65 -1.14 -10.58 1.81
N GLU A 66 -1.71 -9.39 1.97
CA GLU A 66 -0.96 -8.12 2.02
C GLU A 66 0.02 -8.06 3.20
N CYS A 67 -0.36 -8.62 4.35
CA CYS A 67 0.52 -8.68 5.51
C CYS A 67 1.57 -9.79 5.46
N GLY A 68 1.39 -10.80 4.59
CA GLY A 68 2.16 -12.04 4.58
C GLY A 68 1.95 -12.93 5.82
N GLN A 69 1.10 -12.52 6.75
CA GLN A 69 0.71 -13.23 7.98
C GLN A 69 -0.67 -12.76 8.45
N PRO A 70 -1.36 -13.51 9.34
CA PRO A 70 -2.65 -13.07 9.88
C PRO A 70 -2.54 -11.70 10.56
N PRO A 71 -3.49 -10.75 10.30
CA PRO A 71 -3.48 -9.45 10.95
C PRO A 71 -3.59 -9.56 12.48
N GLU A 72 -2.88 -8.71 13.20
CA GLU A 72 -2.95 -8.64 14.67
C GLU A 72 -4.36 -8.20 15.12
N LYS A 73 -4.93 -7.22 14.39
CA LYS A 73 -6.26 -6.66 14.63
C LYS A 73 -6.95 -6.39 13.31
N HIS A 74 -8.26 -6.58 13.26
CA HIS A 74 -9.07 -6.20 12.11
C HIS A 74 -10.49 -5.79 12.53
N SER A 75 -11.14 -4.99 11.69
CA SER A 75 -12.55 -4.64 11.83
C SER A 75 -13.18 -4.46 10.45
N PHE A 76 -14.35 -5.06 10.24
CA PHE A 76 -15.09 -4.91 8.98
C PHE A 76 -15.86 -3.58 8.95
N ARG A 77 -15.97 -3.00 7.76
CA ARG A 77 -16.58 -1.69 7.52
C ARG A 77 -17.66 -1.76 6.47
N GLU A 78 -18.69 -0.95 6.69
CA GLU A 78 -19.83 -0.78 5.78
C GLU A 78 -20.50 -2.12 5.48
N SER A 79 -21.27 -2.62 6.46
CA SER A 79 -22.04 -3.86 6.28
C SER A 79 -23.09 -3.67 5.18
N CYS A 80 -23.21 -4.69 4.34
CA CYS A 80 -24.16 -4.73 3.22
C CYS A 80 -25.03 -5.99 3.25
N GLY A 81 -24.84 -6.84 4.27
CA GLY A 81 -25.63 -8.03 4.54
C GLY A 81 -25.06 -8.77 5.75
N LEU A 82 -25.75 -9.84 6.17
CA LEU A 82 -25.24 -10.70 7.25
C LEU A 82 -23.93 -11.35 6.79
N GLY A 83 -22.83 -11.08 7.50
CA GLY A 83 -21.50 -11.59 7.15
C GLY A 83 -20.91 -11.01 5.86
N HIS A 84 -21.42 -9.88 5.36
CA HIS A 84 -20.93 -9.24 4.14
C HIS A 84 -20.66 -7.75 4.34
N TYR A 85 -19.53 -7.29 3.79
CA TYR A 85 -19.00 -5.95 3.98
C TYR A 85 -18.33 -5.46 2.71
N PHE A 86 -18.11 -4.16 2.65
CA PHE A 86 -17.38 -3.55 1.55
C PHE A 86 -15.90 -3.31 1.84
N ALA A 87 -15.48 -3.33 3.11
CA ALA A 87 -14.10 -3.02 3.47
C ALA A 87 -13.68 -3.67 4.80
N ILE A 88 -12.37 -3.73 5.00
CA ILE A 88 -11.73 -4.17 6.23
C ILE A 88 -10.62 -3.20 6.62
N ASP A 89 -10.65 -2.71 7.85
CA ASP A 89 -9.50 -2.06 8.50
C ASP A 89 -8.69 -3.16 9.17
N TYR A 90 -7.37 -3.16 9.01
CA TYR A 90 -6.50 -4.16 9.63
C TYR A 90 -5.18 -3.55 10.10
N THR A 91 -4.51 -4.24 11.02
CA THR A 91 -3.22 -3.87 11.58
C THR A 91 -2.27 -5.05 11.51
N CYS A 92 -1.07 -4.81 11.00
CA CYS A 92 -0.06 -5.83 10.79
C CYS A 92 1.28 -5.43 11.38
N CYS A 93 1.85 -6.36 12.15
CA CYS A 93 3.16 -6.23 12.77
C CYS A 93 4.17 -7.04 11.96
N ALA A 94 4.35 -6.60 10.72
CA ALA A 94 5.28 -7.18 9.75
C ALA A 94 5.98 -6.05 9.02
N ALA A 95 7.17 -6.31 8.48
CA ALA A 95 7.76 -5.41 7.49
C ALA A 95 6.76 -5.19 6.34
N TYR A 96 6.47 -3.93 6.01
CA TYR A 96 5.57 -3.59 4.90
C TYR A 96 6.13 -4.18 3.60
N GLN A 97 5.37 -5.04 2.93
CA GLN A 97 5.76 -5.55 1.61
C GLN A 97 5.47 -4.49 0.56
N CYS A 98 6.35 -3.47 0.48
CA CYS A 98 6.28 -2.43 -0.53
C CYS A 98 6.62 -3.04 -1.91
N GLY A 99 5.64 -3.73 -2.51
CA GLY A 99 5.82 -4.50 -3.74
C GLY A 99 4.56 -5.21 -4.25
N SER A 100 3.49 -5.33 -3.45
CA SER A 100 2.23 -5.98 -3.83
C SER A 100 1.08 -5.01 -4.09
N PHE A 101 1.33 -3.80 -4.60
CA PHE A 101 0.25 -3.08 -5.27
C PHE A 101 -0.08 -3.85 -6.56
N ARG A 102 -0.81 -4.97 -6.43
CA ARG A 102 -1.40 -5.70 -7.54
C ARG A 102 -2.38 -4.74 -8.17
N VAL A 103 -1.92 -4.02 -9.18
CA VAL A 103 -2.80 -3.42 -10.17
C VAL A 103 -3.59 -4.60 -10.75
N PRO A 104 -4.92 -4.67 -10.55
CA PRO A 104 -5.70 -5.71 -11.20
C PRO A 104 -5.58 -5.46 -12.70
N THR A 105 -4.93 -6.41 -13.38
CA THR A 105 -4.79 -6.51 -14.85
C THR A 105 -6.09 -6.90 -15.50
#